data_AF-A0A8T3XE10-F1
#
_entry.id   AF-A0A8T3XE10-F1
#
_cell.length_a   1.000
_cell.length_b   1.000
_cell.length_c   1.000
_cell.angle_alpha   90.00
_cell.angle_beta   90.00
_cell.angle_gamma   90.00
#
_symmetry.space_group_name_H-M   'P 1'
#
loop_
_entity.id
_entity.type
_entity.pdbx_description
1 polymer ?
#
loop_
_entity_poly.entity_id
_entity_poly.type
_entity_poly.pdbx_seq_one_letter_code
_entity_poly.pdbx_strand_id
1 'polypeptide(L)'
;FNYSSARVLNSLDSFSKRFQNCIIFVDEAEKMIGRHSMDEDSNFDGYLNEIFDGVSGVTNAIVVIAVNNLARFGAGFSDRFVSLKFELPNLTERREFLVMKLNKLQNHAEVLVNFDEAARETEGMSFRDLEKICNNVFYMVLNQQQTITNHTFSDAARNFKTIYGVASIYG
;
A
#
# COMPACT_ATOMS: atom_id res chain seq x y z
N PHE A 1 2.43 -17.53 21.91
CA PHE A 1 3.62 -16.93 21.27
C PHE A 1 4.04 -17.80 20.09
N ASN A 2 3.91 -17.33 18.86
CA ASN A 2 4.43 -18.09 17.71
C ASN A 2 5.93 -17.83 17.60
N TYR A 3 6.73 -18.89 17.52
CA TYR A 3 8.21 -18.85 17.43
C TYR A 3 8.72 -17.94 16.30
N SER A 4 7.87 -17.68 15.30
CA SER A 4 8.16 -16.79 14.16
C SER A 4 8.25 -15.31 14.56
N SER A 5 7.29 -14.78 15.32
CA SER A 5 7.19 -13.33 15.60
C SER A 5 8.37 -12.83 16.44
N ALA A 6 8.81 -13.62 17.42
CA ALA A 6 9.98 -13.33 18.26
C ALA A 6 11.29 -13.24 17.46
N ARG A 7 11.47 -14.14 16.49
CA ARG A 7 12.66 -14.18 15.65
C ARG A 7 12.73 -12.96 14.75
N VAL A 8 11.59 -12.49 14.24
CA VAL A 8 11.53 -11.26 13.45
C VAL A 8 11.93 -10.07 14.31
N LEU A 9 11.33 -9.91 15.50
CA LEU A 9 11.64 -8.80 16.40
C LEU A 9 13.13 -8.77 16.83
N ASN A 10 13.69 -9.92 17.22
CA ASN A 10 15.11 -10.02 17.54
C ASN A 10 16.02 -9.70 16.34
N SER A 11 15.57 -10.01 15.13
CA SER A 11 16.29 -9.65 13.91
C SER A 11 16.25 -8.13 13.69
N LEU A 12 15.11 -7.46 13.93
CA LEU A 12 15.00 -6.01 13.81
C LEU A 12 15.97 -5.28 14.76
N ASP A 13 16.03 -5.70 16.03
CA ASP A 13 16.97 -5.15 17.02
C ASP A 13 18.44 -5.43 16.65
N SER A 14 18.73 -6.66 16.22
CA SER A 14 20.08 -7.01 15.77
C SER A 14 20.52 -6.18 14.56
N PHE A 15 19.60 -5.92 13.61
CA PHE A 15 19.89 -5.12 12.42
C PHE A 15 20.03 -3.63 12.75
N SER A 16 19.19 -3.07 13.62
CA SER A 16 19.29 -1.67 14.03
C SER A 16 20.64 -1.39 14.71
N LYS A 17 21.04 -2.26 15.65
CA LYS A 17 22.33 -2.18 16.35
C LYS A 17 23.53 -2.41 15.44
N ARG A 18 23.41 -3.27 14.43
CA ARG A 18 24.52 -3.55 13.50
C ARG A 18 24.75 -2.42 12.50
N PHE A 19 23.68 -1.85 11.95
CA PHE A 19 23.79 -0.92 10.83
C PHE A 19 23.76 0.55 11.24
N GLN A 20 23.25 0.88 12.43
CA GLN A 20 23.27 2.18 13.12
C GLN A 20 22.61 3.37 12.38
N ASN A 21 22.69 3.48 11.05
CA ASN A 21 22.04 4.48 10.19
C ASN A 21 21.22 3.78 9.09
N CYS A 22 20.14 3.10 9.48
CA CYS A 22 19.34 2.31 8.55
C CYS A 22 17.85 2.65 8.62
N ILE A 23 17.15 2.42 7.51
CA ILE A 23 15.69 2.40 7.49
C ILE A 23 15.27 0.93 7.47
N ILE A 24 14.44 0.56 8.43
CA ILE A 24 13.88 -0.78 8.52
C ILE A 24 12.40 -0.69 8.15
N PHE A 25 12.03 -1.30 7.02
CA PHE A 25 10.66 -1.30 6.51
C PHE A 25 9.98 -2.65 6.79
N VAL A 26 8.85 -2.60 7.49
CA VAL A 26 8.03 -3.77 7.81
C VAL A 26 6.66 -3.62 7.15
N ASP A 27 6.41 -4.40 6.11
CA ASP A 27 5.13 -4.43 5.40
C ASP A 27 4.15 -5.43 6.02
N GLU A 28 2.85 -5.14 5.92
CA GLU A 28 1.75 -5.95 6.45
C GLU A 28 1.98 -6.45 7.88
N ALA A 29 2.47 -5.56 8.76
CA ALA A 29 2.94 -5.93 10.09
C ALA A 29 1.85 -6.61 10.96
N GLU A 30 0.58 -6.36 10.66
CA GLU A 30 -0.53 -7.06 11.30
C GLU A 30 -0.53 -8.59 11.09
N LYS A 31 0.17 -9.10 10.06
CA LYS A 31 0.38 -10.55 9.88
C LYS A 31 1.34 -11.13 10.92
N MET A 32 2.23 -10.32 11.48
CA MET A 32 3.21 -10.74 12.49
C MET A 32 2.59 -10.88 13.89
N ILE A 33 1.51 -10.13 14.16
CA ILE A 33 0.81 -10.11 15.46
C ILE A 33 -0.05 -11.37 15.67
N GLY A 34 -0.38 -12.11 14.61
CA GLY A 34 -1.26 -13.27 14.70
C GLY A 34 -2.74 -12.89 14.87
N ARG A 35 -3.64 -13.88 14.74
CA ARG A 35 -5.11 -13.69 14.71
C ARG A 35 -5.76 -13.45 16.08
N HIS A 36 -5.00 -13.41 17.17
CA HIS A 36 -5.60 -13.18 18.47
C HIS A 36 -5.96 -11.71 18.60
N SER A 37 -7.27 -11.44 18.70
CA SER A 37 -7.80 -10.23 19.31
C SER A 37 -7.02 -9.95 20.58
N MET A 38 -6.38 -8.79 20.64
CA MET A 38 -5.58 -8.38 21.78
C MET A 38 -6.51 -8.23 22.99
N ASP A 39 -6.47 -9.21 23.89
CA ASP A 39 -6.48 -8.86 25.30
C ASP A 39 -5.25 -7.97 25.55
N GLU A 40 -5.39 -6.98 26.43
CA GLU A 40 -4.48 -5.84 26.67
C GLU A 40 -3.01 -6.22 26.97
N ASP A 41 -2.71 -7.50 27.15
CA ASP A 41 -1.38 -8.06 27.43
C ASP A 41 -0.80 -8.83 26.23
N SER A 42 -0.80 -8.20 25.05
CA SER A 42 -0.06 -8.78 23.94
C SER A 42 1.44 -8.68 24.24
N ASN A 43 2.08 -9.83 24.43
CA ASN A 43 3.55 -9.92 24.59
C ASN A 43 4.30 -9.19 23.46
N PHE A 44 3.68 -9.00 22.29
CA PHE A 44 4.25 -8.25 21.16
C PHE A 44 4.48 -6.77 21.51
N ASP A 45 3.52 -6.11 22.18
CA ASP A 45 3.71 -4.74 22.65
C ASP A 45 4.81 -4.67 23.70
N GLY A 46 4.86 -5.63 24.63
CA GLY A 46 5.94 -5.73 25.61
C GLY A 46 7.34 -5.86 24.99
N TYR A 47 7.48 -6.69 23.95
CA TYR A 47 8.75 -6.83 23.22
C TYR A 47 9.09 -5.61 22.36
N LEU A 48 8.11 -4.96 21.74
CA LEU A 48 8.33 -3.68 21.06
C LEU A 48 8.74 -2.59 22.05
N ASN A 49 8.14 -2.55 23.24
CA ASN A 49 8.55 -1.66 24.32
C ASN A 49 10.01 -1.91 24.71
N GLU A 50 10.44 -3.18 24.82
CA GLU A 50 11.84 -3.49 25.10
C GLU A 50 12.80 -3.05 23.98
N ILE A 51 12.42 -3.19 22.72
CA ILE A 51 13.24 -2.76 21.57
C ILE A 51 13.31 -1.23 21.44
N PHE A 52 12.21 -0.52 21.71
CA PHE A 52 12.14 0.93 21.55
C PHE A 52 12.55 1.71 22.80
N ASP A 53 12.19 1.24 24.00
CA ASP A 53 12.55 1.88 25.28
C ASP A 53 13.92 1.40 25.80
N GLY A 54 14.40 0.22 25.37
CA GLY A 54 15.55 -0.49 25.98
C GLY A 54 16.92 -0.31 25.33
N VAL A 55 17.10 0.53 24.30
CA VAL A 55 18.45 0.78 23.77
C VAL A 55 19.08 1.95 24.51
N SER A 56 19.85 1.60 25.54
CA SER A 56 20.89 2.41 26.19
C SER A 56 22.05 2.80 25.25
N GLY A 57 21.75 3.00 23.97
CA GLY A 57 22.66 3.36 22.90
C GLY A 57 21.85 4.05 21.80
N VAL A 58 22.35 5.18 21.34
CA VAL A 58 21.71 5.98 20.29
C VAL A 58 21.73 5.19 18.98
N THR A 59 20.69 4.40 18.71
CA THR A 59 20.49 3.78 17.40
C THR A 59 19.86 4.83 16.48
N ASN A 60 20.57 5.25 15.43
CA ASN A 60 20.00 6.15 14.41
C ASN A 60 19.23 5.32 13.34
N ALA A 61 18.33 4.45 13.77
CA ALA A 61 17.49 3.67 12.88
C ALA A 61 16.08 4.27 12.80
N ILE A 62 15.54 4.38 11.59
CA ILE A 62 14.14 4.74 11.36
C ILE A 62 13.37 3.45 11.07
N VAL A 63 12.37 3.15 11.88
CA VAL A 63 11.47 2.01 11.63
C VAL A 63 10.19 2.52 10.99
N VAL A 64 9.90 2.02 9.79
CA VAL A 64 8.67 2.32 9.05
C VAL A 64 7.82 1.05 9.01
N ILE A 65 6.60 1.15 9.55
CA ILE A 65 5.67 0.03 9.63
C ILE A 65 4.45 0.35 8.78
N ALA A 66 4.15 -0.50 7.80
CA ALA A 66 2.95 -0.42 6.99
C ALA A 66 1.90 -1.42 7.51
N VAL A 67 0.68 -0.91 7.69
CA VAL A 67 -0.46 -1.68 8.22
C VAL A 67 -1.71 -1.37 7.40
N ASN A 68 -2.52 -2.40 7.12
CA ASN A 68 -3.84 -2.18 6.50
C ASN A 68 -4.92 -1.85 7.54
N ASN A 69 -4.75 -2.32 8.77
CA ASN A 69 -5.71 -2.09 9.86
C ASN A 69 -4.96 -1.81 11.17
N LEU A 70 -4.87 -0.53 11.54
CA LEU A 70 -4.21 -0.08 12.77
C LEU A 70 -4.95 -0.56 14.03
N ALA A 71 -6.26 -0.82 13.98
CA ALA A 71 -7.03 -1.29 15.14
C ALA A 71 -6.63 -2.69 15.61
N ARG A 72 -5.78 -3.40 14.84
CA ARG A 72 -5.16 -4.66 15.27
C ARG A 72 -3.96 -4.47 16.20
N PHE A 73 -3.59 -3.23 16.49
CA PHE A 73 -2.54 -2.86 17.42
C PHE A 73 -3.14 -2.15 18.63
N GLY A 74 -2.53 -2.32 19.81
CA GLY A 74 -3.00 -1.73 21.05
C GLY A 74 -2.70 -0.23 21.14
N ALA A 75 -3.32 0.45 22.11
CA ALA A 75 -3.10 1.89 22.33
C ALA A 75 -1.62 2.22 22.58
N GLY A 76 -0.91 1.39 23.35
CA GLY A 76 0.52 1.58 23.63
C GLY A 76 1.43 1.48 22.39
N PHE A 77 1.01 0.79 21.32
CA PHE A 77 1.72 0.81 20.05
C PHE A 77 1.54 2.17 19.36
N SER A 78 0.32 2.70 19.32
CA SER A 78 0.01 3.94 18.62
C SER A 78 0.72 5.17 19.23
N ASP A 79 0.91 5.20 20.55
CA ASP A 79 1.58 6.32 21.25
C ASP A 79 3.08 6.45 20.89
N ARG A 80 3.70 5.40 20.34
CA ARG A 80 5.14 5.37 20.02
C ARG A 80 5.47 5.68 18.56
N PHE A 81 4.47 5.68 17.68
CA PHE A 81 4.67 5.91 16.25
C PHE A 81 3.99 7.20 15.80
N VAL A 82 4.70 7.96 14.95
CA VAL A 82 4.04 8.99 14.14
C VAL A 82 3.23 8.27 13.06
N SER A 83 1.91 8.38 13.13
CA SER A 83 1.03 7.76 12.14
C SER A 83 0.88 8.66 10.91
N LEU A 84 1.02 8.04 9.73
CA LEU A 84 0.70 8.66 8.45
C LEU A 84 -0.44 7.86 7.82
N LYS A 85 -1.58 8.51 7.63
CA LYS A 85 -2.74 7.90 6.99
C LYS A 85 -2.67 8.14 5.48
N PHE A 86 -2.73 7.06 4.71
CA PHE A 86 -2.87 7.12 3.27
C PHE A 86 -4.35 6.99 2.91
N GLU A 87 -4.89 8.02 2.28
CA GLU A 87 -6.26 8.02 1.79
C GLU A 87 -6.32 7.55 0.34
N LEU A 88 -7.52 7.18 -0.12
CA LEU A 88 -7.73 6.91 -1.53
C LEU A 88 -7.46 8.18 -2.35
N PRO A 89 -6.87 8.05 -3.54
CA PRO A 89 -6.52 9.22 -4.34
C PRO A 89 -7.77 10.00 -4.71
N ASN A 90 -7.69 11.32 -4.61
CA ASN A 90 -8.75 12.23 -5.03
C ASN A 90 -8.84 12.34 -6.57
N LEU A 91 -9.84 13.04 -7.08
CA LEU A 91 -10.07 13.17 -8.53
C LEU A 91 -8.84 13.69 -9.29
N THR A 92 -8.17 14.71 -8.76
CA THR A 92 -6.98 15.32 -9.37
C THR A 92 -5.82 14.33 -9.39
N GLU A 93 -5.56 13.66 -8.28
CA GLU A 93 -4.49 12.66 -8.17
C GLU A 93 -4.72 11.47 -9.10
N ARG A 94 -5.96 10.97 -9.21
CA ARG A 94 -6.30 9.91 -10.17
C ARG A 94 -6.06 10.36 -11.60
N ARG A 95 -6.46 11.58 -11.95
CA ARG A 95 -6.23 12.16 -13.29
C ARG A 95 -4.73 12.25 -13.60
N GLU A 96 -3.93 12.83 -12.71
CA GLU A 96 -2.48 12.97 -12.88
C GLU A 96 -1.80 11.61 -13.03
N PHE A 97 -2.19 10.64 -12.21
CA PHE A 97 -1.68 9.28 -12.31
C PHE A 97 -1.99 8.64 -13.67
N LEU A 98 -3.23 8.75 -14.15
CA LEU A 98 -3.66 8.20 -15.44
C LEU A 98 -2.93 8.88 -16.61
N VAL A 99 -2.78 10.21 -16.58
CA VAL A 99 -1.98 10.97 -17.56
C VAL A 99 -0.55 10.44 -17.58
N MET A 100 0.10 10.38 -16.42
CA MET A 100 1.47 9.89 -16.30
C MET A 100 1.63 8.46 -16.83
N LYS A 101 0.69 7.56 -16.51
CA LYS A 101 0.78 6.15 -16.90
C LYS A 101 0.48 5.92 -18.37
N LEU A 102 -0.62 6.46 -18.90
CA LEU A 102 -1.02 6.24 -20.29
C LEU A 102 -0.13 7.01 -21.27
N ASN A 103 0.43 8.17 -20.90
CA ASN A 103 1.36 8.89 -21.76
C ASN A 103 2.68 8.12 -22.00
N LYS A 104 3.05 7.17 -21.14
CA LYS A 104 4.19 6.27 -21.41
C LYS A 104 3.96 5.41 -22.66
N LEU A 105 2.72 5.27 -23.10
CA LEU A 105 2.33 4.50 -24.28
C LEU A 105 2.30 5.34 -25.57
N GLN A 106 2.48 6.66 -25.50
CA GLN A 106 2.39 7.55 -26.68
C GLN A 106 3.39 7.19 -27.79
N ASN A 107 4.52 6.55 -27.44
CA ASN A 107 5.51 6.08 -28.41
C ASN A 107 5.09 4.78 -29.13
N HIS A 108 4.04 4.12 -28.66
CA HIS A 108 3.58 2.81 -29.13
C HIS A 108 2.13 2.81 -29.63
N ALA A 109 1.33 3.76 -29.15
CA ALA A 109 -0.08 3.91 -29.49
C ALA A 109 -0.50 5.38 -29.38
N GLU A 110 -1.47 5.76 -30.20
CA GLU A 110 -2.13 7.05 -30.08
C GLU A 110 -3.03 7.05 -28.84
N VAL A 111 -2.93 8.07 -27.97
CA VAL A 111 -3.69 8.16 -26.72
C VAL A 111 -4.76 9.25 -26.86
N LEU A 112 -5.98 8.85 -27.17
CA LEU A 112 -7.17 9.71 -27.30
C LEU A 112 -8.10 9.51 -26.10
N VAL A 113 -7.56 9.68 -24.90
CA VAL A 113 -8.28 9.51 -23.63
C VAL A 113 -8.60 10.86 -23.01
N ASN A 114 -9.87 11.08 -22.65
CA ASN A 114 -10.29 12.15 -21.76
C ASN A 114 -9.99 11.74 -20.32
N PHE A 115 -8.89 12.27 -19.79
CA PHE A 115 -8.41 11.94 -18.45
C PHE A 115 -9.34 12.41 -17.33
N ASP A 116 -10.15 13.46 -17.55
CA ASP A 116 -11.12 13.94 -16.57
C ASP A 116 -12.29 12.93 -16.43
N GLU A 117 -12.74 12.36 -17.55
CA GLU A 117 -13.76 11.31 -17.55
C GLU A 117 -13.22 10.01 -16.94
N ALA A 118 -12.03 9.58 -17.36
CA ALA A 118 -11.36 8.40 -16.84
C ALA A 118 -11.13 8.47 -15.30
N ALA A 119 -10.79 9.65 -14.78
CA ALA A 119 -10.60 9.86 -13.35
C ALA A 119 -11.91 9.82 -12.55
N ARG A 120 -13.05 10.20 -13.16
CA ARG A 120 -14.39 10.05 -12.56
C ARG A 120 -14.85 8.60 -12.57
N GLU A 121 -14.63 7.88 -13.68
CA GLU A 121 -15.00 6.47 -13.79
C GLU A 121 -14.28 5.58 -12.77
N THR A 122 -13.11 6.01 -12.29
CA THR A 122 -12.26 5.31 -11.34
C THR A 122 -12.39 5.81 -9.90
N GLU A 123 -13.48 6.50 -9.57
CA GLU A 123 -13.77 6.90 -8.19
C GLU A 123 -13.77 5.70 -7.22
N GLY A 124 -13.19 5.92 -6.03
CA GLY A 124 -13.07 4.91 -4.98
C GLY A 124 -11.95 3.87 -5.20
N MET A 125 -11.19 3.97 -6.29
CA MET A 125 -10.08 3.05 -6.59
C MET A 125 -8.74 3.55 -6.04
N SER A 126 -7.89 2.62 -5.59
CA SER A 126 -6.52 2.92 -5.17
C SER A 126 -5.59 3.08 -6.38
N PHE A 127 -4.40 3.68 -6.20
CA PHE A 127 -3.38 3.73 -7.26
C PHE A 127 -2.99 2.34 -7.78
N ARG A 128 -3.04 1.31 -6.93
CA ARG A 128 -2.79 -0.09 -7.32
C ARG A 128 -3.86 -0.60 -8.29
N ASP A 129 -5.11 -0.22 -8.08
CA ASP A 129 -6.22 -0.60 -8.96
C ASP A 129 -6.13 0.13 -10.30
N LEU A 130 -5.83 1.44 -10.27
CA LEU A 130 -5.56 2.23 -11.49
C LEU A 130 -4.41 1.64 -12.31
N GLU A 131 -3.34 1.19 -11.65
CA GLU A 131 -2.21 0.54 -12.31
C GLU A 131 -2.63 -0.75 -13.02
N LYS A 132 -3.47 -1.59 -12.39
CA LYS A 132 -4.01 -2.79 -13.03
C LYS A 132 -4.87 -2.45 -14.25
N ILE A 133 -5.71 -1.41 -14.16
CA ILE A 133 -6.50 -0.94 -15.31
C ILE A 133 -5.57 -0.49 -16.45
N CYS A 134 -4.56 0.33 -16.16
CA CYS A 134 -3.59 0.78 -17.17
C CYS A 134 -2.84 -0.39 -17.81
N ASN A 135 -2.45 -1.40 -17.02
CA ASN A 135 -1.80 -2.60 -17.54
C ASN A 135 -2.73 -3.39 -18.47
N ASN A 136 -4.02 -3.51 -18.14
CA ASN A 136 -4.99 -4.15 -19.04
C ASN A 136 -5.13 -3.40 -20.36
N VAL A 137 -5.19 -2.07 -20.32
CA VAL A 137 -5.18 -1.23 -21.53
C VAL A 137 -3.92 -1.47 -22.36
N PHE A 138 -2.75 -1.54 -21.71
CA PHE A 138 -1.49 -1.86 -22.39
C PHE A 138 -1.52 -3.22 -23.10
N TYR A 139 -2.06 -4.26 -22.45
CA TYR A 139 -2.21 -5.58 -23.08
C TYR A 139 -3.17 -5.56 -24.28
N MET A 140 -4.25 -4.77 -24.21
CA MET A 140 -5.17 -4.60 -25.35
C MET A 140 -4.49 -3.93 -26.54
N VAL A 141 -3.64 -2.94 -26.28
CA VAL A 141 -2.86 -2.25 -27.30
C VAL A 141 -1.88 -3.19 -28.00
N LEU A 142 -1.11 -3.96 -27.22
CA LEU A 142 -0.16 -4.92 -27.78
C LEU A 142 -0.83 -5.98 -28.66
N ASN A 143 -2.06 -6.37 -28.33
CA ASN A 143 -2.74 -7.45 -29.02
C ASN A 143 -3.47 -7.00 -30.29
N GLN A 144 -4.20 -5.86 -30.29
CA GLN A 144 -5.16 -5.57 -31.36
C GLN A 144 -5.46 -4.07 -31.65
N GLN A 145 -5.00 -3.10 -30.84
CA GLN A 145 -5.42 -1.69 -30.98
C GLN A 145 -4.24 -0.71 -30.91
N GLN A 146 -3.89 -0.05 -32.02
CA GLN A 146 -2.87 1.01 -32.02
C GLN A 146 -3.35 2.34 -31.41
N THR A 147 -4.65 2.47 -31.12
CA THR A 147 -5.23 3.69 -30.54
C THR A 147 -5.98 3.36 -29.25
N ILE A 148 -5.60 4.04 -28.17
CA ILE A 148 -6.27 4.00 -26.87
C ILE A 148 -7.32 5.09 -26.85
N THR A 149 -8.58 4.72 -26.70
CA THR A 149 -9.71 5.67 -26.63
C THR A 149 -10.38 5.63 -25.26
N ASN A 150 -11.30 6.56 -24.98
CA ASN A 150 -12.17 6.47 -23.80
C ASN A 150 -12.85 5.11 -23.71
N HIS A 151 -13.37 4.58 -24.82
CA HIS A 151 -14.03 3.28 -24.86
C HIS A 151 -13.11 2.14 -24.38
N THR A 152 -11.88 2.10 -24.90
CA THR A 152 -10.86 1.10 -24.49
C THR A 152 -10.58 1.17 -22.99
N PHE A 153 -10.44 2.40 -22.46
CA PHE A 153 -10.21 2.61 -21.04
C PHE A 153 -11.43 2.22 -20.19
N SER A 154 -12.61 2.70 -20.55
CA SER A 154 -13.87 2.41 -19.84
C SER A 154 -14.18 0.92 -19.81
N ASP A 155 -13.91 0.19 -20.89
CA ASP A 155 -14.07 -1.27 -20.91
C ASP A 155 -13.10 -1.96 -19.95
N ALA A 156 -11.82 -1.55 -19.93
CA ALA A 156 -10.85 -2.08 -18.98
C ALA A 156 -11.25 -1.77 -17.53
N ALA A 157 -11.74 -0.56 -17.26
CA ALA A 157 -12.22 -0.14 -15.94
C ALA A 157 -13.49 -0.91 -15.51
N ARG A 158 -14.46 -1.11 -16.41
CA ARG A 158 -15.67 -1.90 -16.14
C ARG A 158 -15.34 -3.36 -15.89
N ASN A 159 -14.52 -3.98 -16.73
CA ASN A 159 -14.08 -5.36 -16.54
C ASN A 159 -13.36 -5.53 -15.19
N PHE A 160 -12.53 -4.57 -14.80
CA PHE A 160 -11.91 -4.55 -13.48
C PHE A 160 -12.97 -4.52 -12.36
N LYS A 161 -13.96 -3.63 -12.46
CA LYS A 161 -15.05 -3.56 -11.47
C LYS A 161 -15.84 -4.86 -11.36
N THR A 162 -16.11 -5.53 -12.48
CA THR A 162 -16.82 -6.81 -12.52
C THR A 162 -16.01 -7.95 -11.90
N ILE A 163 -14.71 -8.03 -12.20
CA ILE A 163 -13.85 -9.12 -11.73
C ILE A 163 -13.50 -8.96 -10.25
N TYR A 164 -13.16 -7.74 -9.83
CA TYR A 164 -12.65 -7.46 -8.49
C TYR A 164 -13.70 -6.94 -7.53
N GLY A 165 -14.94 -6.74 -7.99
CA GLY A 165 -16.06 -6.31 -7.16
C GLY A 165 -15.71 -5.02 -6.43
N VAL A 166 -15.63 -3.89 -7.15
CA VAL A 166 -15.50 -2.57 -6.50
C VAL A 166 -16.88 -2.17 -5.94
N ALA A 167 -17.40 -3.00 -5.05
CA ALA A 167 -18.43 -2.66 -4.10
C ALA A 167 -17.70 -2.34 -2.79
N SER A 168 -17.51 -1.04 -2.52
CA SER A 168 -17.38 -0.49 -1.17
C SER A 168 -16.63 -1.38 -0.16
N ILE A 169 -15.33 -1.58 -0.34
CA ILE A 169 -14.47 -2.21 0.69
C ILE A 169 -13.84 -1.14 1.61
N TYR A 170 -14.30 0.11 1.49
CA TYR A 170 -13.87 1.24 2.32
C TYR A 170 -15.05 1.98 2.95
N GLY A 171 -16.12 1.23 3.28
CA GLY A 171 -17.21 1.69 4.16
C GLY A 171 -16.98 1.21 5.57
#